data_AF-A0A819ANI2-F1
#
_entry.id   AF-A0A819ANI2-F1
#
_cell.length_a   1.000
_cell.length_b   1.000
_cell.length_c   1.000
_cell.angle_alpha   90.00
_cell.angle_beta   90.00
_cell.angle_gamma   90.00
#
_symmetry.space_group_name_H-M   'P 1'
#
loop_
_entity.id
_entity.type
_entity.pdbx_description
1 polymer ?
#
loop_
_entity_poly.entity_id
_entity_poly.type
_entity_poly.pdbx_seq_one_letter_code
_entity_poly.pdbx_strand_id
1 'polypeptide(L)'
;MELKGNILSNIRSGGTGGHFAVSVTNSTTNWTAGNINNNDIYSVTPSTIGQWLVTSYDFANWKTNSGADANSISADPLYHSITNLRLLPNSPCYNAGVPISYVPADYYGTTRSLSTPTIGAVEMTSTQSPTSQTTITSPTTSTDNVILSLAAAGGLSVNPTTLTPASGSHFTGQYFSSGSTGNHPGATNISNYYWTVSTDASSFTGSVRFYFNNIPSNGVLVPGTLKLLKRNGPGIDWAVWPTVNNTATYIEATGLTGFSEFALGGNVDNPLPVEIANFTSVINNRDDNPAGAVLKIYQD
;
A
#
# COMPACT_ATOMS: atom_id res chain seq x y z
N MET A 1 22.95 20.95 -12.33
CA MET A 1 22.23 19.71 -11.97
C MET A 1 20.81 20.10 -11.63
N GLU A 2 19.83 19.35 -12.10
CA GLU A 2 18.41 19.46 -11.72
C GLU A 2 17.95 18.09 -11.23
N LEU A 3 17.27 18.05 -10.09
CA LEU A 3 16.77 16.83 -9.45
C LEU A 3 15.44 17.17 -8.78
N LYS A 4 14.34 16.81 -9.45
CA LYS A 4 12.98 17.10 -8.98
C LYS A 4 12.08 15.89 -9.13
N GLY A 5 11.13 15.74 -8.21
CA GLY A 5 10.13 14.67 -8.27
C GLY A 5 10.70 13.27 -8.00
N ASN A 6 11.85 13.15 -7.32
CA ASN A 6 12.49 11.86 -7.05
C ASN A 6 12.23 11.39 -5.63
N ILE A 7 12.23 10.08 -5.44
CA ILE A 7 12.33 9.47 -4.12
C ILE A 7 13.78 9.04 -3.91
N LEU A 8 14.41 9.61 -2.89
CA LEU A 8 15.74 9.27 -2.40
C LEU A 8 15.52 8.62 -1.04
N SER A 9 15.55 7.29 -0.98
CA SER A 9 15.17 6.54 0.21
C SER A 9 16.31 5.67 0.71
N ASN A 10 16.62 5.80 1.99
CA ASN A 10 17.51 4.92 2.72
C ASN A 10 16.74 4.22 3.85
N ILE A 11 16.42 2.95 3.62
CA ILE A 11 15.69 2.10 4.58
C ILE A 11 16.62 1.31 5.51
N ARG A 12 17.93 1.54 5.44
CA ARG A 12 18.90 0.77 6.24
C ARG A 12 18.94 1.27 7.68
N SER A 13 18.60 0.39 8.62
CA SER A 13 18.52 0.67 10.06
C SER A 13 19.72 0.16 10.89
N GLY A 14 20.74 -0.44 10.27
CA GLY A 14 21.89 -1.02 10.99
C GLY A 14 23.22 -0.99 10.24
N GLY A 15 24.29 -1.31 10.96
CA GLY A 15 25.69 -1.19 10.51
C GLY A 15 26.43 -0.07 11.24
N THR A 16 27.75 -0.02 11.09
CA THR A 16 28.63 0.98 11.73
C THR A 16 28.94 2.20 10.85
N GLY A 17 28.51 2.18 9.58
CA GLY A 17 28.73 3.28 8.64
C GLY A 17 27.59 4.31 8.66
N GLY A 18 27.87 5.53 8.22
CA GLY A 18 26.82 6.51 7.93
C GLY A 18 26.01 6.08 6.70
N HIS A 19 24.69 5.95 6.88
CA HIS A 19 23.76 5.58 5.81
C HIS A 19 22.83 6.76 5.57
N PHE A 20 22.87 7.30 4.34
CA PHE A 20 22.20 8.54 3.99
C PHE A 20 21.32 8.35 2.76
N ALA A 21 20.22 9.08 2.69
CA ALA A 21 19.39 9.15 1.49
C ALA A 21 20.09 9.95 0.38
N VAL A 22 20.86 10.97 0.78
CA VAL A 22 21.60 11.85 -0.10
C VAL A 22 22.95 12.23 0.52
N SER A 23 24.01 12.30 -0.28
CA SER A 23 25.34 12.68 0.20
C SER A 23 26.08 13.54 -0.82
N VAL A 24 26.69 14.62 -0.32
CA VAL A 24 27.57 15.51 -1.07
C VAL A 24 28.93 15.50 -0.38
N THR A 25 29.90 14.76 -0.92
CA THR A 25 31.17 14.49 -0.22
C THR A 25 32.34 15.36 -0.66
N ASN A 26 32.20 16.12 -1.75
CA ASN A 26 33.31 16.80 -2.43
C ASN A 26 33.00 18.24 -2.85
N SER A 27 31.97 18.87 -2.27
CA SER A 27 31.61 20.26 -2.56
C SER A 27 31.38 21.04 -1.27
N THR A 28 31.93 22.25 -1.21
CA THR A 28 31.61 23.24 -0.17
C THR A 28 30.55 24.24 -0.64
N THR A 29 30.18 24.20 -1.93
CA THR A 29 29.23 25.13 -2.53
C THR A 29 27.82 24.55 -2.48
N ASN A 30 26.91 25.33 -1.90
CA ASN A 30 25.49 25.03 -1.85
C ASN A 30 24.90 24.81 -3.25
N TRP A 31 23.78 24.10 -3.30
CA TRP A 31 23.05 23.91 -4.54
C TRP A 31 22.29 25.17 -4.94
N THR A 32 22.04 25.30 -6.24
CA THR A 32 21.16 26.35 -6.75
C THR A 32 19.74 26.11 -6.23
N ALA A 33 19.20 27.11 -5.53
CA ALA A 33 17.83 27.05 -5.02
C ALA A 33 16.83 26.72 -6.14
N GLY A 34 15.91 25.79 -5.86
CA GLY A 34 14.89 25.36 -6.80
C GLY A 34 15.35 24.35 -7.85
N ASN A 35 16.65 24.13 -8.08
CA ASN A 35 17.12 23.07 -8.99
C ASN A 35 16.99 21.68 -8.37
N ILE A 36 17.12 21.59 -7.04
CA ILE A 36 16.90 20.37 -6.27
C ILE A 36 15.69 20.64 -5.37
N ASN A 37 14.52 20.11 -5.74
CA ASN A 37 13.27 20.44 -5.05
C ASN A 37 12.15 19.44 -5.35
N ASN A 38 11.09 19.43 -4.54
CA ASN A 38 9.94 18.53 -4.74
C ASN A 38 10.35 17.05 -4.81
N ASN A 39 11.36 16.68 -4.01
CA ASN A 39 11.79 15.30 -3.83
C ASN A 39 11.21 14.77 -2.50
N ASP A 40 11.20 13.46 -2.34
CA ASP A 40 11.08 12.83 -1.04
C ASP A 40 12.47 12.32 -0.63
N ILE A 41 13.02 12.86 0.45
CA ILE A 41 14.34 12.53 0.96
C ILE A 41 14.17 11.84 2.29
N TYR A 42 14.14 10.52 2.27
CA TYR A 42 13.77 9.71 3.41
C TYR A 42 14.93 8.84 3.90
N SER A 43 15.14 8.85 5.21
CA SER A 43 16.01 7.90 5.90
C SER A 43 15.25 7.34 7.10
N VAL A 44 15.28 6.02 7.28
CA VAL A 44 14.71 5.36 8.46
C VAL A 44 15.33 5.89 9.77
N THR A 45 16.57 6.40 9.69
CA THR A 45 17.24 7.14 10.77
C THR A 45 17.12 8.64 10.47
N PRO A 46 16.24 9.40 11.17
CA PRO A 46 15.95 10.79 10.81
C PRO A 46 17.14 11.76 10.95
N SER A 47 18.17 11.40 11.71
CA SER A 47 19.40 12.19 11.85
C SER A 47 20.40 11.98 10.70
N THR A 48 20.12 11.05 9.77
CA THR A 48 20.99 10.72 8.63
C THR A 48 20.24 10.86 7.31
N ILE A 49 19.42 11.90 7.17
CA ILE A 49 18.72 12.22 5.93
C ILE A 49 19.74 12.54 4.84
N GLY A 50 20.61 13.50 5.14
CA GLY A 50 21.65 13.95 4.22
C GLY A 50 23.01 14.02 4.86
N GLN A 51 24.06 13.91 4.03
CA GLN A 51 25.43 14.19 4.42
C GLN A 51 25.99 15.31 3.56
N TRP A 52 26.66 16.27 4.20
CA TRP A 52 27.45 17.29 3.52
C TRP A 52 28.89 17.26 4.04
N LEU A 53 29.82 16.99 3.13
CA LEU A 53 31.20 16.61 3.41
C LEU A 53 31.26 15.43 4.39
N VAL A 54 31.55 15.71 5.66
CA VAL A 54 31.65 14.71 6.74
C VAL A 54 30.51 14.82 7.75
N THR A 55 29.68 15.86 7.65
CA THR A 55 28.62 16.16 8.61
C THR A 55 27.30 15.54 8.18
N SER A 56 26.62 14.90 9.13
CA SER A 56 25.26 14.37 8.97
C SER A 56 24.21 15.40 9.34
N TYR A 57 23.10 15.40 8.62
CA TYR A 57 22.00 16.34 8.81
C TYR A 57 20.66 15.59 8.87
N ASP A 58 19.79 16.03 9.80
CA ASP A 58 18.36 15.79 9.68
C ASP A 58 17.76 16.59 8.52
N PHE A 59 16.48 16.38 8.22
CA PHE A 59 15.83 17.02 7.07
C PHE A 59 15.75 18.55 7.17
N ALA A 60 15.52 19.11 8.36
CA ALA A 60 15.41 20.56 8.52
C ALA A 60 16.77 21.25 8.33
N ASN A 61 17.81 20.68 8.91
CA ASN A 61 19.17 21.16 8.78
C ASN A 61 19.74 20.88 7.38
N TRP A 62 19.33 19.80 6.72
CA TRP A 62 19.67 19.52 5.32
C TRP A 62 19.20 20.63 4.39
N LYS A 63 17.93 21.05 4.48
CA LYS A 63 17.39 22.16 3.66
C LYS A 63 18.14 23.46 3.88
N THR A 64 18.44 23.77 5.14
CA THR A 64 19.19 24.97 5.51
C THR A 64 20.61 24.93 4.95
N ASN A 65 21.29 23.79 5.09
CA ASN A 65 22.67 23.63 4.68
C ASN A 65 22.83 23.56 3.15
N SER A 66 21.98 22.80 2.46
CA SER A 66 22.05 22.62 1.00
C SER A 66 21.64 23.88 0.23
N GLY A 67 20.81 24.74 0.84
CA GLY A 67 20.18 25.89 0.17
C GLY A 67 19.09 25.47 -0.84
N ALA A 68 18.61 24.23 -0.75
CA ALA A 68 17.66 23.64 -1.69
C ALA A 68 16.53 22.89 -0.96
N ASP A 69 15.76 22.06 -1.68
CA ASP A 69 14.73 21.18 -1.12
C ASP A 69 13.60 21.90 -0.36
N ALA A 70 13.30 23.16 -0.72
CA ALA A 70 12.32 24.00 -0.04
C ALA A 70 10.90 23.39 0.01
N ASN A 71 10.49 22.70 -1.06
CA ASN A 71 9.21 22.01 -1.23
C ASN A 71 9.39 20.47 -1.24
N SER A 72 10.57 19.96 -0.88
CA SER A 72 10.76 18.53 -0.70
C SER A 72 10.12 18.07 0.61
N ILE A 73 9.87 16.78 0.72
CA ILE A 73 9.35 16.10 1.91
C ILE A 73 10.38 15.08 2.43
N SER A 74 10.13 14.57 3.64
CA SER A 74 10.89 13.47 4.24
C SER A 74 9.90 12.58 4.98
N ALA A 75 9.36 11.59 4.28
CA ALA A 75 8.42 10.62 4.86
C ALA A 75 8.67 9.24 4.26
N ASP A 76 8.25 8.16 4.93
CA ASP A 76 8.37 6.82 4.33
C ASP A 76 7.57 6.82 3.00
N PRO A 77 8.20 6.51 1.85
CA PRO A 77 7.48 6.47 0.58
C PRO A 77 6.36 5.44 0.56
N LEU A 78 6.39 4.46 1.47
CA LEU A 78 5.48 3.33 1.54
C LEU A 78 5.54 2.50 0.25
N TYR A 79 6.69 1.92 -0.07
CA TYR A 79 6.78 0.93 -1.15
C TYR A 79 6.12 -0.40 -0.76
N HIS A 80 5.61 -1.15 -1.75
CA HIS A 80 5.15 -2.52 -1.52
C HIS A 80 6.29 -3.45 -1.12
N SER A 81 7.45 -3.33 -1.76
CA SER A 81 8.68 -4.00 -1.33
C SER A 81 9.91 -3.37 -1.96
N ILE A 82 11.11 -3.85 -1.62
CA ILE A 82 12.35 -3.40 -2.27
C ILE A 82 12.46 -3.84 -3.75
N THR A 83 11.61 -4.76 -4.20
CA THR A 83 11.53 -5.25 -5.59
C THR A 83 10.27 -4.79 -6.32
N ASN A 84 9.24 -4.37 -5.59
CA ASN A 84 8.03 -3.74 -6.12
C ASN A 84 7.97 -2.29 -5.65
N LEU A 85 8.58 -1.40 -6.42
CA LEU A 85 8.67 0.04 -6.14
C LEU A 85 7.40 0.83 -6.52
N ARG A 86 6.24 0.16 -6.62
CA ARG A 86 4.95 0.86 -6.60
C ARG A 86 4.62 1.25 -5.17
N LEU A 87 4.00 2.41 -5.02
CA LEU A 87 3.65 2.99 -3.72
C LEU A 87 2.34 2.40 -3.20
N LEU A 88 2.22 2.30 -1.88
CA LEU A 88 0.97 1.97 -1.20
C LEU A 88 -0.06 3.09 -1.40
N PRO A 89 -1.37 2.77 -1.40
CA PRO A 89 -2.44 3.75 -1.63
C PRO A 89 -2.44 4.98 -0.71
N ASN A 90 -1.84 4.89 0.48
CA ASN A 90 -1.72 6.00 1.43
C ASN A 90 -0.36 6.70 1.42
N SER A 91 0.44 6.51 0.37
CA SER A 91 1.77 7.12 0.27
C SER A 91 1.73 8.65 0.37
N PRO A 92 2.63 9.26 1.17
CA PRO A 92 2.76 10.72 1.26
C PRO A 92 3.30 11.35 -0.03
N CYS A 93 3.83 10.54 -0.97
CA CYS A 93 4.33 11.00 -2.26
C CYS A 93 3.20 11.34 -3.26
N TYR A 94 1.96 10.90 -2.99
CA TYR A 94 0.81 11.23 -3.83
C TYR A 94 0.59 12.74 -3.92
N ASN A 95 0.44 13.28 -5.13
CA ASN A 95 0.17 14.71 -5.36
C ASN A 95 1.18 15.69 -4.72
N ALA A 96 2.35 15.23 -4.30
CA ALA A 96 3.38 16.05 -3.64
C ALA A 96 4.42 16.61 -4.61
N GLY A 97 4.42 16.17 -5.87
CA GLY A 97 5.36 16.60 -6.90
C GLY A 97 4.97 17.90 -7.60
N VAL A 98 5.82 18.32 -8.54
CA VAL A 98 5.57 19.43 -9.46
C VAL A 98 5.67 18.93 -10.90
N PRO A 99 4.81 19.37 -11.84
CA PRO A 99 4.90 18.97 -13.24
C PRO A 99 6.27 19.34 -13.84
N ILE A 100 6.88 18.40 -14.55
CA ILE A 100 8.13 18.60 -15.29
C ILE A 100 7.82 18.35 -16.76
N SER A 101 7.88 19.42 -17.58
CA SER A 101 7.37 19.38 -18.96
C SER A 101 8.05 18.35 -19.86
N TYR A 102 9.32 18.03 -19.59
CA TYR A 102 10.09 17.02 -20.32
C TYR A 102 10.00 15.61 -19.69
N VAL A 103 9.17 15.41 -18.65
CA VAL A 103 8.84 14.11 -18.06
C VAL A 103 7.31 13.92 -18.07
N PRO A 104 6.69 13.74 -19.26
CA PRO A 104 5.23 13.71 -19.38
C PRO A 104 4.59 12.39 -18.89
N ALA A 105 5.38 11.33 -18.76
CA ALA A 105 4.91 10.01 -18.37
C ALA A 105 5.79 9.39 -17.27
N ASP A 106 5.22 8.45 -16.55
CA ASP A 106 5.90 7.65 -15.53
C ASP A 106 6.68 6.48 -16.14
N TYR A 107 7.29 5.63 -15.30
CA TYR A 107 8.08 4.48 -15.73
C TYR A 107 7.29 3.45 -16.59
N TYR A 108 5.98 3.36 -16.39
CA TYR A 108 5.11 2.43 -17.11
C TYR A 108 4.37 3.08 -18.29
N GLY A 109 4.67 4.35 -18.59
CA GLY A 109 4.03 5.11 -19.67
C GLY A 109 2.70 5.77 -19.28
N THR A 110 2.31 5.72 -18.00
CA THR A 110 1.13 6.43 -17.50
C THR A 110 1.38 7.93 -17.56
N THR A 111 0.44 8.70 -18.07
CA THR A 111 0.55 10.17 -18.09
C THR A 111 0.61 10.69 -16.66
N ARG A 112 1.59 11.54 -16.36
CA ARG A 112 1.70 12.20 -15.05
C ARG A 112 0.66 13.30 -14.92
N SER A 113 0.19 13.55 -13.70
CA SER A 113 -0.69 14.68 -13.41
C SER A 113 -0.07 16.00 -13.86
N LEU A 114 -0.86 16.80 -14.58
CA LEU A 114 -0.44 18.10 -15.12
C LEU A 114 -0.39 19.21 -14.07
N SER A 115 -0.84 18.93 -12.83
CA SER A 115 -0.84 19.90 -11.73
C SER A 115 -0.06 19.40 -10.51
N THR A 116 -0.19 18.11 -10.18
CA THR A 116 0.30 17.53 -8.93
C THR A 116 0.76 16.09 -9.16
N PRO A 117 1.87 15.85 -9.88
CA PRO A 117 2.35 14.49 -10.08
C PRO A 117 2.75 13.82 -8.78
N THR A 118 2.74 12.49 -8.78
CA THR A 118 3.29 11.70 -7.68
C THR A 118 4.83 11.82 -7.68
N ILE A 119 5.43 12.07 -6.52
CA ILE A 119 6.89 12.01 -6.37
C ILE A 119 7.33 10.55 -6.58
N GLY A 120 8.39 10.32 -7.37
CA GLY A 120 8.91 8.99 -7.66
C GLY A 120 8.63 8.52 -9.07
N ALA A 121 8.85 7.23 -9.32
CA ALA A 121 8.87 6.65 -10.67
C ALA A 121 7.49 6.30 -11.24
N VAL A 122 6.47 6.16 -10.40
CA VAL A 122 5.14 5.66 -10.77
C VAL A 122 4.09 6.67 -10.38
N GLU A 123 3.21 7.02 -11.31
CA GLU A 123 2.08 7.90 -11.05
C GLU A 123 0.95 7.11 -10.38
N MET A 124 0.49 7.57 -9.21
CA MET A 124 -0.73 7.03 -8.62
C MET A 124 -1.95 7.80 -9.12
N THR A 125 -3.06 7.10 -9.34
CA THR A 125 -4.32 7.68 -9.81
C THR A 125 -5.30 8.03 -8.68
N SER A 126 -5.06 7.50 -7.50
CA SER A 126 -5.93 7.68 -6.34
C SER A 126 -5.16 7.42 -5.05
N THR A 127 -5.59 8.05 -3.97
CA THR A 127 -5.15 7.71 -2.61
C THR A 127 -6.29 7.11 -1.82
N GLN A 128 -5.97 6.23 -0.88
CA GLN A 128 -6.93 5.71 0.08
C GLN A 128 -6.28 5.55 1.46
N SER A 129 -6.99 5.96 2.51
CA SER A 129 -6.55 5.73 3.89
C SER A 129 -7.00 4.35 4.38
N PRO A 130 -6.11 3.59 5.04
CA PRO A 130 -6.48 2.30 5.60
C PRO A 130 -7.42 2.46 6.80
N THR A 131 -8.35 1.55 6.95
CA THR A 131 -9.19 1.40 8.14
C THR A 131 -8.35 0.93 9.33
N SER A 132 -7.32 0.13 9.09
CA SER A 132 -6.36 -0.30 10.09
C SER A 132 -5.00 -0.54 9.46
N GLN A 133 -3.93 -0.19 10.17
CA GLN A 133 -2.56 -0.38 9.74
C GLN A 133 -1.68 -0.66 10.95
N THR A 134 -0.81 -1.66 10.82
CA THR A 134 0.23 -1.97 11.80
C THR A 134 1.48 -2.46 11.08
N THR A 135 2.64 -2.16 11.67
CA THR A 135 3.92 -2.70 11.25
C THR A 135 4.50 -3.56 12.36
N ILE A 136 4.98 -4.75 12.00
CA ILE A 136 5.77 -5.61 12.89
C ILE A 136 7.24 -5.61 12.46
N THR A 137 8.13 -5.89 13.41
CA THR A 137 9.58 -5.92 13.20
C THR A 137 10.13 -7.31 13.49
N SER A 138 11.09 -7.75 12.71
CA SER A 138 11.79 -9.04 12.85
C SER A 138 10.85 -10.25 12.97
N PRO A 139 9.95 -10.51 12.00
CA PRO A 139 9.07 -11.67 12.07
C PRO A 139 9.88 -12.97 12.11
N THR A 140 9.37 -13.93 12.88
CA THR A 140 10.01 -15.23 13.07
C THR A 140 9.59 -16.18 11.96
N THR A 141 10.55 -16.90 11.38
CA THR A 141 10.25 -17.92 10.37
C THR A 141 9.50 -19.11 10.98
N SER A 142 8.72 -19.81 10.16
CA SER A 142 7.94 -21.01 10.51
C SER A 142 6.97 -20.79 11.67
N THR A 143 6.54 -19.54 11.89
CA THR A 143 5.65 -19.12 12.97
C THR A 143 4.64 -18.13 12.41
N ASP A 144 3.40 -18.18 12.89
CA ASP A 144 2.40 -17.19 12.53
C ASP A 144 2.68 -15.87 13.26
N ASN A 145 3.12 -14.86 12.51
CA ASN A 145 3.35 -13.51 13.01
C ASN A 145 2.09 -12.68 12.75
N VAL A 146 1.39 -12.26 13.81
CA VAL A 146 0.19 -11.42 13.69
C VAL A 146 0.61 -9.99 13.35
N ILE A 147 0.16 -9.47 12.21
CA ILE A 147 0.40 -8.10 11.79
C ILE A 147 -0.76 -7.21 12.24
N LEU A 148 -2.00 -7.57 11.85
CA LEU A 148 -3.22 -6.91 12.30
C LEU A 148 -3.95 -7.84 13.27
N SER A 149 -4.53 -7.26 14.33
CA SER A 149 -5.24 -8.02 15.37
C SER A 149 -6.23 -9.02 14.76
N LEU A 150 -6.11 -10.29 15.15
CA LEU A 150 -6.99 -11.37 14.67
C LEU A 150 -8.42 -11.27 15.22
N ALA A 151 -8.69 -10.33 16.12
CA ALA A 151 -10.02 -10.04 16.66
C ALA A 151 -10.63 -8.75 16.07
N ALA A 152 -9.97 -8.12 15.09
CA ALA A 152 -10.45 -6.92 14.42
C ALA A 152 -10.85 -7.22 12.97
N ALA A 153 -11.68 -6.33 12.39
CA ALA A 153 -11.95 -6.36 10.96
C ALA A 153 -10.63 -6.24 10.19
N GLY A 154 -10.41 -7.17 9.26
CA GLY A 154 -9.18 -7.20 8.48
C GLY A 154 -7.98 -7.83 9.17
N GLY A 155 -8.17 -8.62 10.23
CA GLY A 155 -7.09 -9.37 10.88
C GLY A 155 -6.18 -10.09 9.87
N LEU A 156 -4.88 -10.08 10.14
CA LEU A 156 -3.86 -10.46 9.17
C LEU A 156 -2.65 -11.07 9.88
N SER A 157 -2.16 -12.21 9.41
CA SER A 157 -0.89 -12.78 9.86
C SER A 157 -0.04 -13.26 8.69
N VAL A 158 1.27 -13.34 8.92
CA VAL A 158 2.26 -13.85 7.96
C VAL A 158 3.08 -14.96 8.60
N ASN A 159 3.35 -16.02 7.84
CA ASN A 159 4.21 -17.13 8.25
C ASN A 159 5.33 -17.32 7.21
N PRO A 160 6.48 -16.65 7.40
CA PRO A 160 7.61 -16.80 6.50
C PRO A 160 8.24 -18.19 6.65
N THR A 161 8.34 -18.96 5.57
CA THR A 161 9.21 -20.15 5.51
C THR A 161 10.67 -19.74 5.31
N THR A 162 10.91 -18.72 4.47
CA THR A 162 12.22 -18.10 4.27
C THR A 162 12.08 -16.58 4.38
N LEU A 163 13.03 -15.94 5.06
CA LEU A 163 13.04 -14.49 5.24
C LEU A 163 14.48 -13.96 5.30
N THR A 164 14.84 -13.04 4.42
CA THR A 164 16.18 -12.43 4.41
C THR A 164 16.08 -10.90 4.32
N PRO A 165 16.76 -10.15 5.21
CA PRO A 165 17.24 -10.62 6.51
C PRO A 165 16.05 -10.98 7.42
N ALA A 166 16.19 -11.92 8.35
CA ALA A 166 15.12 -12.17 9.32
C ALA A 166 15.05 -11.04 10.38
N SER A 167 16.21 -10.72 10.97
CA SER A 167 16.34 -9.61 11.91
C SER A 167 16.30 -8.27 11.18
N GLY A 168 15.56 -7.32 11.74
CA GLY A 168 15.45 -5.96 11.23
C GLY A 168 14.54 -5.80 10.02
N SER A 169 13.94 -6.88 9.48
CA SER A 169 12.89 -6.76 8.47
C SER A 169 11.58 -6.30 9.08
N HIS A 170 10.86 -5.46 8.37
CA HIS A 170 9.57 -4.90 8.72
C HIS A 170 8.50 -5.46 7.80
N PHE A 171 7.32 -5.73 8.36
CA PHE A 171 6.14 -6.11 7.60
C PHE A 171 5.01 -5.17 7.99
N THR A 172 4.45 -4.49 7.00
CA THR A 172 3.30 -3.62 7.21
C THR A 172 2.08 -4.27 6.57
N GLY A 173 1.02 -4.36 7.36
CA GLY A 173 -0.29 -4.82 6.91
C GLY A 173 -1.26 -3.66 6.96
N GLN A 174 -2.07 -3.51 5.92
CA GLN A 174 -3.16 -2.55 5.90
C GLN A 174 -4.45 -3.25 5.51
N TYR A 175 -5.55 -2.81 6.10
CA TYR A 175 -6.90 -3.23 5.75
C TYR A 175 -7.73 -2.03 5.32
N PHE A 176 -8.50 -2.19 4.25
CA PHE A 176 -9.37 -1.18 3.69
C PHE A 176 -10.80 -1.71 3.59
N SER A 177 -11.76 -0.91 4.05
CA SER A 177 -13.18 -1.28 4.03
C SER A 177 -13.89 -1.01 2.68
N SER A 178 -13.18 -0.47 1.69
CA SER A 178 -13.71 -0.14 0.36
C SER A 178 -12.58 0.01 -0.64
N GLY A 179 -12.87 0.20 -1.94
CA GLY A 179 -11.89 0.64 -2.93
C GLY A 179 -11.10 -0.46 -3.64
N SER A 180 -11.54 -1.72 -3.56
CA SER A 180 -11.11 -2.77 -4.48
C SER A 180 -11.58 -2.45 -5.90
N THR A 181 -10.85 -1.60 -6.62
CA THR A 181 -11.13 -1.19 -8.01
C THR A 181 -10.45 -2.11 -9.03
N GLY A 182 -10.78 -1.94 -10.32
CA GLY A 182 -10.15 -2.68 -11.42
C GLY A 182 -10.95 -3.92 -11.84
N ASN A 183 -10.41 -4.67 -12.79
CA ASN A 183 -11.03 -5.90 -13.27
C ASN A 183 -10.61 -7.10 -12.42
N HIS A 184 -11.56 -7.96 -12.05
CA HIS A 184 -11.36 -9.14 -11.21
C HIS A 184 -11.67 -10.44 -11.95
N PRO A 185 -10.83 -10.83 -12.94
CA PRO A 185 -11.08 -12.02 -13.73
C PRO A 185 -11.12 -13.28 -12.85
N GLY A 186 -12.06 -14.17 -13.16
CA GLY A 186 -12.19 -15.46 -12.47
C GLY A 186 -12.92 -15.40 -11.14
N ALA A 187 -13.52 -14.27 -10.76
CA ALA A 187 -14.48 -14.18 -9.66
C ALA A 187 -15.75 -13.45 -10.13
N THR A 188 -16.91 -13.87 -9.65
CA THR A 188 -18.21 -13.27 -10.01
C THR A 188 -18.62 -12.22 -8.98
N ASN A 189 -18.47 -12.58 -7.71
CA ASN A 189 -18.71 -11.69 -6.58
C ASN A 189 -17.38 -11.24 -6.03
N ILE A 190 -17.25 -9.96 -5.72
CA ILE A 190 -16.00 -9.33 -5.29
C ILE A 190 -16.23 -8.63 -3.96
N SER A 191 -15.30 -8.81 -3.04
CA SER A 191 -15.29 -8.06 -1.79
C SER A 191 -14.91 -6.61 -2.04
N ASN A 192 -15.68 -5.69 -1.47
CA ASN A 192 -15.30 -4.28 -1.38
C ASN A 192 -14.04 -4.07 -0.53
N TYR A 193 -13.77 -4.98 0.40
CA TYR A 193 -12.59 -4.96 1.27
C TYR A 193 -11.37 -5.54 0.59
N TYR A 194 -10.21 -4.96 0.89
CA TYR A 194 -8.92 -5.47 0.45
C TYR A 194 -7.82 -5.17 1.48
N TRP A 195 -6.68 -5.80 1.29
CA TRP A 195 -5.49 -5.63 2.11
C TRP A 195 -4.31 -5.22 1.25
N THR A 196 -3.39 -4.47 1.85
CA THR A 196 -2.02 -4.42 1.35
C THR A 196 -1.13 -5.15 2.35
N VAL A 197 -0.10 -5.81 1.84
CA VAL A 197 1.02 -6.28 2.65
C VAL A 197 2.28 -5.72 2.00
N SER A 198 3.21 -5.22 2.80
CA SER A 198 4.51 -4.77 2.34
C SER A 198 5.63 -5.25 3.24
N THR A 199 6.84 -5.34 2.69
CA THR A 199 8.05 -5.68 3.44
C THR A 199 9.29 -5.04 2.85
N ASP A 200 10.26 -4.70 3.71
CA ASP A 200 11.60 -4.28 3.31
C ASP A 200 12.59 -5.46 3.19
N ALA A 201 12.14 -6.69 3.46
CA ALA A 201 12.95 -7.89 3.29
C ALA A 201 13.38 -8.05 1.82
N SER A 202 14.63 -8.48 1.61
CA SER A 202 15.17 -8.75 0.29
C SER A 202 14.69 -10.07 -0.30
N SER A 203 14.31 -11.02 0.54
CA SER A 203 13.60 -12.22 0.12
C SER A 203 12.57 -12.65 1.14
N PHE A 204 11.45 -13.15 0.63
CA PHE A 204 10.39 -13.77 1.38
C PHE A 204 9.89 -14.98 0.61
N THR A 205 9.64 -16.09 1.31
CA THR A 205 8.74 -17.16 0.86
C THR A 205 7.91 -17.57 2.06
N GLY A 206 6.60 -17.74 1.91
CA GLY A 206 5.76 -18.18 3.02
C GLY A 206 4.27 -18.12 2.73
N SER A 207 3.49 -18.02 3.80
CA SER A 207 2.04 -17.83 3.72
C SER A 207 1.57 -16.53 4.38
N VAL A 208 0.39 -16.07 3.97
CA VAL A 208 -0.33 -14.96 4.59
C VAL A 208 -1.77 -15.38 4.80
N ARG A 209 -2.32 -15.11 6.00
CA ARG A 209 -3.71 -15.41 6.34
C ARG A 209 -4.51 -14.13 6.45
N PHE A 210 -5.62 -14.08 5.71
CA PHE A 210 -6.57 -12.98 5.71
C PHE A 210 -7.83 -13.41 6.47
N TYR A 211 -8.02 -12.86 7.66
CA TYR A 211 -9.10 -13.24 8.56
C TYR A 211 -10.35 -12.44 8.23
N PHE A 212 -11.30 -13.08 7.55
CA PHE A 212 -12.54 -12.46 7.10
C PHE A 212 -13.66 -12.55 8.14
N ASN A 213 -13.58 -13.49 9.08
CA ASN A 213 -14.67 -13.79 10.03
C ASN A 213 -15.01 -12.63 10.97
N ASN A 214 -14.06 -11.73 11.23
CA ASN A 214 -14.28 -10.55 12.05
C ASN A 214 -14.66 -9.31 11.24
N ILE A 215 -14.75 -9.42 9.92
CA ILE A 215 -15.28 -8.34 9.09
C ILE A 215 -16.81 -8.42 9.14
N PRO A 216 -17.49 -7.37 9.63
CA PRO A 216 -18.95 -7.34 9.65
C PRO A 216 -19.52 -7.52 8.23
N SER A 217 -20.53 -8.38 8.09
CA SER A 217 -21.22 -8.63 6.82
C SER A 217 -20.28 -9.03 5.67
N ASN A 218 -19.25 -9.84 5.96
CA ASN A 218 -18.25 -10.27 4.96
C ASN A 218 -18.81 -11.03 3.75
N GLY A 219 -20.07 -11.48 3.77
CA GLY A 219 -20.74 -12.16 2.67
C GLY A 219 -20.11 -13.49 2.25
N VAL A 220 -19.26 -14.08 3.11
CA VAL A 220 -18.69 -15.42 2.91
C VAL A 220 -19.64 -16.45 3.51
N LEU A 221 -20.28 -17.25 2.65
CA LEU A 221 -21.20 -18.32 3.06
C LEU A 221 -20.54 -19.70 2.96
N VAL A 222 -19.72 -19.91 1.93
CA VAL A 222 -19.03 -21.18 1.66
C VAL A 222 -17.52 -20.91 1.61
N PRO A 223 -16.82 -20.90 2.76
CA PRO A 223 -15.39 -20.59 2.78
C PRO A 223 -14.55 -21.50 1.87
N GLY A 224 -14.93 -22.77 1.69
CA GLY A 224 -14.21 -23.72 0.85
C GLY A 224 -14.11 -23.35 -0.63
N THR A 225 -14.97 -22.45 -1.12
CA THR A 225 -14.97 -21.97 -2.52
C THR A 225 -14.53 -20.50 -2.65
N LEU A 226 -14.18 -19.86 -1.53
CA LEU A 226 -13.65 -18.51 -1.50
C LEU A 226 -12.35 -18.43 -2.29
N LYS A 227 -12.20 -17.40 -3.11
CA LYS A 227 -11.01 -17.12 -3.91
C LYS A 227 -10.24 -15.98 -3.27
N LEU A 228 -8.92 -16.07 -3.32
CA LEU A 228 -8.06 -14.93 -3.05
C LEU A 228 -7.64 -14.32 -4.39
N LEU A 229 -7.74 -13.01 -4.50
CA LEU A 229 -7.27 -12.24 -5.63
C LEU A 229 -6.01 -11.49 -5.20
N LYS A 230 -5.04 -11.39 -6.11
CA LYS A 230 -3.82 -10.61 -5.93
C LYS A 230 -3.58 -9.75 -7.17
N ARG A 231 -3.17 -8.50 -6.99
CA ARG A 231 -2.59 -7.66 -8.07
C ARG A 231 -1.21 -7.17 -7.69
N ASN A 232 -0.49 -6.55 -8.63
CA ASN A 232 0.85 -6.00 -8.42
C ASN A 232 0.81 -4.46 -8.33
N GLY A 233 -0.15 -3.93 -7.58
CA GLY A 233 -0.29 -2.51 -7.26
C GLY A 233 -1.54 -1.88 -7.88
N PRO A 234 -1.89 -0.65 -7.46
CA PRO A 234 -3.09 0.03 -7.93
C PRO A 234 -3.11 0.18 -9.45
N GLY A 235 -4.29 -0.01 -10.05
CA GLY A 235 -4.49 0.10 -11.50
C GLY A 235 -4.02 -1.08 -12.34
N ILE A 236 -3.45 -2.13 -11.71
CA ILE A 236 -3.14 -3.40 -12.37
C ILE A 236 -4.30 -4.38 -12.19
N ASP A 237 -4.58 -5.17 -13.21
CA ASP A 237 -5.61 -6.21 -13.16
C ASP A 237 -5.32 -7.22 -12.05
N TRP A 238 -6.40 -7.68 -11.41
CA TRP A 238 -6.33 -8.73 -10.43
C TRP A 238 -6.15 -10.09 -11.10
N ALA A 239 -5.56 -11.03 -10.37
CA ALA A 239 -5.52 -12.43 -10.75
C ALA A 239 -5.89 -13.30 -9.55
N VAL A 240 -6.56 -14.42 -9.79
CA VAL A 240 -6.81 -15.43 -8.76
C VAL A 240 -5.47 -16.02 -8.31
N TRP A 241 -5.20 -15.97 -7.01
CA TRP A 241 -4.05 -16.65 -6.43
C TRP A 241 -4.29 -18.17 -6.46
N PRO A 242 -3.37 -18.96 -7.03
CA PRO A 242 -3.65 -20.36 -7.35
C PRO A 242 -3.66 -21.30 -6.15
N THR A 243 -2.92 -20.97 -5.08
CA THR A 243 -2.68 -21.89 -3.96
C THR A 243 -3.18 -21.30 -2.65
N VAL A 244 -4.39 -21.73 -2.26
CA VAL A 244 -5.05 -21.27 -1.03
C VAL A 244 -5.45 -22.42 -0.12
N ASN A 245 -5.37 -22.19 1.20
CA ASN A 245 -6.01 -23.03 2.20
C ASN A 245 -7.13 -22.23 2.87
N ASN A 246 -8.37 -22.70 2.71
CA ASN A 246 -9.53 -22.00 3.24
C ASN A 246 -10.02 -22.69 4.50
N THR A 247 -10.36 -21.89 5.52
CA THR A 247 -10.94 -22.37 6.77
C THR A 247 -12.24 -21.62 7.05
N ALA A 248 -12.91 -21.94 8.15
CA ALA A 248 -14.09 -21.19 8.60
C ALA A 248 -13.77 -19.73 8.97
N THR A 249 -12.50 -19.37 9.22
CA THR A 249 -12.13 -18.06 9.75
C THR A 249 -11.26 -17.21 8.82
N TYR A 250 -10.42 -17.86 8.01
CA TYR A 250 -9.49 -17.18 7.13
C TYR A 250 -9.30 -17.93 5.81
N ILE A 251 -8.80 -17.19 4.82
CA ILE A 251 -8.16 -17.72 3.63
C ILE A 251 -6.65 -17.51 3.74
N GLU A 252 -5.87 -18.57 3.51
CA GLU A 252 -4.41 -18.52 3.54
C GLU A 252 -3.86 -18.58 2.12
N ALA A 253 -3.11 -17.55 1.71
CA ALA A 253 -2.27 -17.62 0.52
C ALA A 253 -0.99 -18.37 0.87
N THR A 254 -0.67 -19.45 0.16
CA THR A 254 0.61 -20.16 0.35
C THR A 254 1.53 -19.97 -0.85
N GLY A 255 2.84 -20.14 -0.62
CA GLY A 255 3.86 -20.02 -1.67
C GLY A 255 4.08 -18.59 -2.17
N LEU A 256 3.70 -17.58 -1.38
CA LEU A 256 3.94 -16.19 -1.71
C LEU A 256 5.44 -15.89 -1.66
N THR A 257 5.96 -15.26 -2.71
CA THR A 257 7.36 -14.79 -2.79
C THR A 257 7.49 -13.26 -2.74
N GLY A 258 6.36 -12.57 -2.63
CA GLY A 258 6.29 -11.13 -2.58
C GLY A 258 4.86 -10.67 -2.33
N PHE A 259 4.72 -9.41 -1.97
CA PHE A 259 3.45 -8.84 -1.56
C PHE A 259 3.00 -7.71 -2.48
N SER A 260 1.70 -7.46 -2.46
CA SER A 260 1.12 -6.24 -2.97
C SER A 260 -0.29 -6.10 -2.38
N GLU A 261 -1.31 -6.07 -3.22
CA GLU A 261 -2.71 -5.98 -2.80
C GLU A 261 -3.41 -7.32 -2.93
N PHE A 262 -4.32 -7.58 -1.98
CA PHE A 262 -5.08 -8.82 -1.86
C PHE A 262 -6.55 -8.51 -1.61
N ALA A 263 -7.45 -9.21 -2.30
CA ALA A 263 -8.90 -9.06 -2.12
C ALA A 263 -9.57 -10.44 -2.08
N LEU A 264 -10.79 -10.50 -1.55
CA LEU A 264 -11.59 -11.71 -1.60
C LEU A 264 -12.48 -11.70 -2.84
N GLY A 265 -12.61 -12.86 -3.47
CA GLY A 265 -13.53 -13.11 -4.57
C GLY A 265 -14.31 -14.39 -4.34
N GLY A 266 -15.45 -14.53 -5.00
CA GLY A 266 -16.33 -15.70 -4.87
C GLY A 266 -17.09 -15.96 -6.17
N ASN A 267 -17.71 -17.13 -6.25
CA ASN A 267 -18.79 -17.35 -7.21
C ASN A 267 -20.13 -16.99 -6.54
N VAL A 268 -21.24 -17.37 -7.15
CA VAL A 268 -22.61 -17.11 -6.65
C VAL A 268 -22.89 -17.65 -5.25
N ASP A 269 -22.13 -18.64 -4.80
CA ASP A 269 -22.20 -19.24 -3.47
C ASP A 269 -21.59 -18.37 -2.36
N ASN A 270 -20.81 -17.37 -2.73
CA ASN A 270 -20.31 -16.33 -1.83
C ASN A 270 -20.75 -14.99 -2.40
N PRO A 271 -21.91 -14.45 -2.01
CA PRO A 271 -22.40 -13.17 -2.53
C PRO A 271 -21.40 -12.03 -2.31
N LEU A 272 -20.55 -12.15 -1.28
CA LEU A 272 -19.64 -11.12 -0.79
C LEU A 272 -20.39 -9.81 -0.48
N PRO A 273 -19.81 -8.88 0.28
CA PRO A 273 -20.48 -7.63 0.60
C PRO A 273 -20.53 -6.80 -0.67
N VAL A 274 -21.75 -6.55 -1.14
CA VAL A 274 -22.04 -5.63 -2.23
C VAL A 274 -22.60 -4.34 -1.66
N GLU A 275 -22.16 -3.20 -2.20
CA GLU A 275 -22.75 -1.89 -1.89
C GLU A 275 -23.83 -1.60 -2.94
N ILE A 276 -25.04 -1.26 -2.49
CA ILE A 276 -26.12 -0.87 -3.41
C ILE A 276 -25.78 0.51 -3.96
N ALA A 277 -25.26 0.56 -5.20
CA ALA A 277 -24.87 1.82 -5.84
C ALA A 277 -26.07 2.72 -6.15
N ASN A 278 -27.26 2.15 -6.39
CA ASN A 278 -28.53 2.84 -6.55
C ASN A 278 -29.71 1.87 -6.40
N PHE A 279 -30.87 2.39 -6.01
CA PHE A 279 -32.14 1.73 -6.27
C PHE A 279 -33.12 2.77 -6.80
N THR A 280 -33.92 2.41 -7.79
CA THR A 280 -35.01 3.25 -8.28
C THR A 280 -36.31 2.54 -7.93
N SER A 281 -37.08 3.11 -7.00
CA SER A 281 -38.44 2.63 -6.76
C SER A 281 -39.37 3.24 -7.81
N VAL A 282 -40.07 2.38 -8.57
CA VAL A 282 -41.18 2.81 -9.43
C VAL A 282 -42.46 2.48 -8.70
N ILE A 283 -43.14 3.50 -8.19
CA ILE A 283 -44.46 3.33 -7.58
C ILE A 283 -45.48 3.53 -8.70
N ASN A 284 -46.03 2.43 -9.23
CA ASN A 284 -47.17 2.52 -10.14
C ASN A 284 -48.45 2.78 -9.34
N ASN A 285 -48.89 4.04 -9.30
CA ASN A 285 -50.23 4.49 -8.92
C ASN A 285 -50.73 4.12 -7.50
N ARG A 286 -49.91 4.21 -6.46
CA ARG A 286 -50.41 4.32 -5.07
C ARG A 286 -49.67 5.40 -4.29
N ASP A 287 -50.44 6.37 -3.81
CA ASP A 287 -50.00 7.37 -2.85
C ASP A 287 -49.81 6.73 -1.47
N ASP A 288 -48.65 6.12 -1.24
CA ASP A 288 -48.22 5.82 0.12
C ASP A 288 -47.24 6.91 0.56
N ASN A 289 -47.74 7.79 1.43
CA ASN A 289 -47.01 8.89 2.06
C ASN A 289 -45.61 8.43 2.54
N PRO A 290 -44.50 9.00 2.04
CA PRO A 290 -43.13 8.49 2.25
C PRO A 290 -42.61 8.63 3.69
N ALA A 291 -43.41 9.14 4.63
CA ALA A 291 -43.04 9.34 6.02
C ALA A 291 -42.93 8.04 6.87
N GLY A 292 -43.08 6.84 6.28
CA GLY A 292 -43.08 5.59 7.05
C GLY A 292 -42.65 4.32 6.32
N ALA A 293 -42.11 4.41 5.10
CA ALA A 293 -41.68 3.21 4.36
C ALA A 293 -40.37 2.65 4.94
N VAL A 294 -40.47 1.63 5.80
CA VAL A 294 -39.31 0.87 6.29
C VAL A 294 -39.10 -0.33 5.37
N LEU A 295 -38.07 -0.26 4.53
CA LEU A 295 -37.60 -1.40 3.75
C LEU A 295 -36.95 -2.42 4.70
N LYS A 296 -37.62 -3.55 4.92
CA LYS A 296 -37.05 -4.71 5.63
C LYS A 296 -36.55 -5.70 4.58
N ILE A 297 -35.24 -5.81 4.43
CA ILE A 297 -34.61 -6.86 3.63
C ILE A 297 -34.38 -8.03 4.58
N TYR A 298 -35.08 -9.14 4.34
CA TYR A 298 -34.78 -10.43 4.97
C TYR A 298 -33.81 -11.15 4.04
N GLN A 299 -32.66 -11.56 4.57
CA GLN A 299 -31.81 -12.54 3.90
C GLN A 299 -32.35 -13.92 4.26
N ASP A 300 -32.70 -14.71 3.25
CA ASP A 300 -32.98 -16.14 3.39
C ASP A 300 -31.66 -16.94 3.47
#